data_AF-A0A9N7Y6B4-F1
#
_entry.id   AF-A0A9N7Y6B4-F1
#
_cell.length_a   1.000
_cell.length_b   1.000
_cell.length_c   1.000
_cell.angle_alpha   90.00
_cell.angle_beta   90.00
_cell.angle_gamma   90.00
#
_symmetry.space_group_name_H-M   'P 1'
#
loop_
_entity.id
_entity.type
_entity.pdbx_description
1 polymer ?
#
loop_
_entity_poly.entity_id
_entity_poly.type
_entity_poly.pdbx_seq_one_letter_code
_entity_poly.pdbx_strand_id
1 'polypeptide(L)'
;MAQQEIHLDRERFCCPICLDLLKDPVTTICGHSYCKSCINTHWNKGEERGSYSCPQCRQTFTPRPVLEKNTMLADLVEELKKTGLQAAPADYCYAGPGDVACDVCTGRKLKAIKSCLNCLASYCEKHLQRHLQSAALKKHKLVEPSEKLQENICSRHDEVRRMFCRTDQQCICYLCSVEEHKDHDTVSAAAERTEMQRELGLRRQTIQQRVQDTEKDVKLLQQEEEALNFSADKAVEDSEKIFTEMIRLLEKRSSDVKQQIRSQQETEVSRVRELQERLEQEITELKRKDHELKQLSDTEDHNQFLHNYPSLSPLSGSTHSSSIRIRPMRNFEDVTAAVSQVRGRLQDILSETETEILHIMSQVDVLLRQPEPETRADFLRYSQEITLDPNTANKVCYYLRETEK
;
A
#
# COMPACT_ATOMS: atom_id res chain seq x y z
N MET A 1 -7.04 -59.71 -17.97
CA MET A 1 -7.46 -58.75 -16.93
C MET A 1 -6.62 -57.50 -17.13
N ALA A 2 -7.26 -56.37 -17.44
CA ALA A 2 -6.56 -55.12 -17.73
C ALA A 2 -6.02 -54.53 -16.42
N GLN A 3 -4.70 -54.35 -16.32
CA GLN A 3 -4.11 -53.50 -15.28
C GLN A 3 -4.34 -52.06 -15.70
N GLN A 4 -5.17 -51.36 -14.94
CA GLN A 4 -5.46 -49.95 -15.09
C GLN A 4 -4.27 -49.18 -14.47
N GLU A 5 -3.38 -48.63 -15.30
CA GLU A 5 -2.32 -47.72 -14.83
C GLU A 5 -2.99 -46.47 -14.24
N ILE A 6 -2.91 -46.34 -12.91
CA ILE A 6 -3.41 -45.17 -12.17
C ILE A 6 -2.36 -44.07 -12.32
N HIS A 7 -2.64 -43.08 -13.17
CA HIS A 7 -1.81 -41.88 -13.29
C HIS A 7 -1.93 -41.05 -12.01
N LEU A 8 -0.91 -41.13 -11.14
CA LEU A 8 -0.85 -40.37 -9.89
C LEU A 8 -0.56 -38.90 -10.20
N ASP A 9 -1.55 -38.03 -9.94
CA ASP A 9 -1.46 -36.59 -10.15
C ASP A 9 -0.52 -35.93 -9.11
N ARG A 10 0.59 -35.36 -9.59
CA ARG A 10 1.69 -34.81 -8.77
C ARG A 10 1.23 -33.70 -7.83
N GLU A 11 0.22 -32.92 -8.22
CA GLU A 11 -0.27 -31.79 -7.44
C GLU A 11 -0.99 -32.24 -6.16
N ARG A 12 -1.55 -33.46 -6.14
CA ARG A 12 -2.27 -34.03 -4.99
C ARG A 12 -1.35 -34.49 -3.86
N PHE A 13 -0.04 -34.53 -4.10
CA PHE A 13 0.96 -35.00 -3.15
C PHE A 13 1.88 -33.89 -2.62
N CYS A 14 1.53 -32.63 -2.88
CA CYS A 14 2.26 -31.46 -2.38
C CYS A 14 1.75 -31.02 -1.00
N CYS A 15 2.68 -30.59 -0.15
CA CYS A 15 2.41 -29.99 1.14
C CYS A 15 1.86 -28.57 0.96
N PRO A 16 0.68 -28.23 1.48
CA PRO A 16 0.10 -26.88 1.32
C PRO A 16 0.86 -25.76 2.04
N ILE A 17 1.82 -26.10 2.90
CA ILE A 17 2.63 -25.11 3.65
C ILE A 17 3.90 -24.76 2.89
N CYS A 18 4.66 -25.76 2.40
CA CYS A 18 5.92 -25.53 1.69
C CYS A 18 5.82 -25.67 0.17
N LEU A 19 4.65 -26.08 -0.35
CA LEU A 19 4.34 -26.27 -1.76
C LEU A 19 5.19 -27.33 -2.50
N ASP A 20 6.02 -28.07 -1.76
CA ASP A 20 6.81 -29.20 -2.25
C ASP A 20 6.12 -30.55 -1.99
N LEU A 21 6.56 -31.61 -2.69
CA LEU A 21 6.17 -32.99 -2.38
C LEU A 21 6.34 -33.30 -0.89
N LEU A 22 5.35 -33.97 -0.32
CA LEU A 22 5.32 -34.31 1.11
C LEU A 22 6.58 -35.07 1.56
N LYS A 23 7.29 -34.51 2.54
CA LYS A 23 8.43 -35.14 3.22
C LYS A 23 7.97 -35.60 4.61
N ASP A 24 8.07 -36.90 4.86
CA ASP A 24 7.47 -37.55 6.04
C ASP A 24 6.02 -37.10 6.24
N PRO A 25 5.10 -37.44 5.31
CA PRO A 25 3.72 -37.00 5.37
C PRO A 25 3.06 -37.42 6.67
N VAL A 26 2.31 -36.49 7.27
CA VAL A 26 1.44 -36.73 8.41
C VAL A 26 0.05 -36.23 8.06
N THR A 27 -0.97 -36.94 8.53
CA THR A 27 -2.37 -36.60 8.28
C THR A 27 -3.01 -36.16 9.59
N THR A 28 -3.58 -34.96 9.59
CA THR A 28 -4.32 -34.43 10.73
C THR A 28 -5.70 -35.10 10.86
N ILE A 29 -6.36 -34.97 12.01
CA ILE A 29 -7.68 -35.58 12.26
C ILE A 29 -8.74 -35.12 11.24
N CYS A 30 -8.59 -33.91 10.70
CA CYS A 30 -9.47 -33.38 9.66
C CYS A 30 -9.20 -33.93 8.24
N GLY A 31 -8.25 -34.87 8.09
CA GLY A 31 -7.92 -35.52 6.82
C GLY A 31 -6.87 -34.80 5.96
N HIS A 32 -6.49 -33.57 6.32
CA HIS A 32 -5.46 -32.82 5.59
C HIS A 32 -4.05 -33.31 5.94
N SER A 33 -3.18 -33.36 4.92
CA SER A 33 -1.82 -33.91 5.03
C SER A 33 -0.74 -32.87 4.76
N TYR A 34 0.34 -32.93 5.55
CA TYR A 34 1.46 -31.98 5.52
C TYR A 34 2.78 -32.71 5.72
N CYS A 35 3.91 -32.05 5.43
CA CYS A 35 5.20 -32.50 5.95
C CYS A 35 5.20 -32.42 7.48
N LYS A 36 5.74 -33.44 8.16
CA LYS A 36 5.81 -33.47 9.63
C LYS A 36 6.45 -32.22 10.22
N SER A 37 7.51 -31.70 9.61
CA SER A 37 8.18 -30.47 10.04
C SER A 37 7.29 -29.24 9.86
N CYS A 38 6.63 -29.09 8.72
CA CYS A 38 5.82 -27.91 8.39
C CYS A 38 4.65 -27.71 9.36
N ILE A 39 3.90 -28.77 9.66
CA ILE A 39 2.75 -28.66 10.59
C ILE A 39 3.20 -28.44 12.04
N ASN A 40 4.32 -29.04 12.45
CA ASN A 40 4.89 -28.78 13.78
C ASN A 40 5.36 -27.34 13.93
N THR A 41 6.03 -26.77 12.91
CA THR A 41 6.42 -25.36 12.92
C THR A 41 5.20 -24.44 12.98
N HIS A 42 4.12 -24.76 12.26
CA HIS A 42 2.87 -24.00 12.32
C HIS A 42 2.26 -24.03 13.74
N TRP A 43 2.22 -25.19 14.39
CA TRP A 43 1.69 -25.33 15.75
C TRP A 43 2.59 -24.74 16.84
N ASN A 44 3.91 -24.80 16.69
CA ASN A 44 4.85 -24.20 17.65
C ASN A 44 4.75 -22.66 17.67
N LYS A 45 4.38 -22.02 16.55
CA LYS A 45 4.10 -20.57 16.52
C LYS A 45 2.81 -20.18 17.25
N GLY A 46 1.90 -21.12 17.48
CA GLY A 46 0.60 -20.90 18.13
C GLY A 46 0.54 -21.34 19.60
N GLU A 47 1.66 -21.75 20.18
CA GLU A 47 1.74 -22.41 21.50
C GLU A 47 1.21 -21.52 22.65
N GLU A 48 1.29 -20.20 22.51
CA GLU A 48 0.76 -19.22 23.47
C GLU A 48 -0.78 -19.21 23.61
N ARG A 49 -1.53 -19.70 22.61
CA ARG A 49 -3.00 -19.66 22.60
C ARG A 49 -3.68 -20.95 23.05
N GLY A 50 -2.90 -22.01 23.32
CA GLY A 50 -3.44 -23.31 23.77
C GLY A 50 -4.36 -24.04 22.78
N SER A 51 -4.55 -23.53 21.55
CA SER A 51 -5.40 -24.10 20.51
C SER A 51 -4.62 -24.35 19.22
N TYR A 52 -4.61 -25.58 18.74
CA TYR A 52 -3.90 -25.96 17.50
C TYR A 52 -4.87 -26.06 16.35
N SER A 53 -4.63 -25.40 15.22
CA SER A 53 -5.56 -25.42 14.08
C SER A 53 -4.95 -26.02 12.83
N CYS A 54 -5.81 -26.60 11.98
CA CYS A 54 -5.45 -27.01 10.63
C CYS A 54 -5.25 -25.78 9.74
N PRO A 55 -4.12 -25.65 9.01
CA PRO A 55 -3.88 -24.53 8.09
C PRO A 55 -4.91 -24.40 6.96
N GLN A 56 -5.55 -25.49 6.54
CA GLN A 56 -6.48 -25.50 5.40
C GLN A 56 -7.93 -25.24 5.82
N CYS A 57 -8.48 -26.03 6.75
CA CYS A 57 -9.89 -25.93 7.15
C CYS A 57 -10.12 -25.18 8.47
N ARG A 58 -9.05 -24.75 9.15
CA ARG A 58 -9.09 -24.03 10.44
C ARG A 58 -9.73 -24.81 11.59
N GLN A 59 -10.01 -26.09 11.43
CA GLN A 59 -10.49 -26.94 12.53
C GLN A 59 -9.47 -26.94 13.67
N THR A 60 -9.94 -26.71 14.89
CA THR A 60 -9.13 -26.63 16.10
C THR A 60 -9.05 -27.98 16.81
N PHE A 61 -7.93 -28.20 17.50
CA PHE A 61 -7.60 -29.41 18.24
C PHE A 61 -7.07 -29.02 19.62
N THR A 62 -7.61 -29.66 20.66
CA THR A 62 -7.21 -29.53 22.06
C THR A 62 -7.44 -30.89 22.73
N PRO A 63 -6.40 -31.60 23.20
CA PRO A 63 -4.97 -31.25 23.25
C PRO A 63 -4.26 -31.35 21.87
N ARG A 64 -2.95 -31.03 21.81
CA ARG A 64 -2.13 -31.15 20.60
C ARG A 64 -2.19 -32.57 20.02
N PRO A 65 -2.58 -32.76 18.74
CA PRO A 65 -2.57 -34.08 18.14
C PRO A 65 -1.16 -34.67 18.07
N VAL A 66 -1.03 -35.94 18.41
CA VAL A 66 0.18 -36.73 18.15
C VAL A 66 0.19 -37.11 16.68
N LEU A 67 1.23 -36.72 15.96
CA LEU A 67 1.34 -36.94 14.51
C LEU A 67 2.34 -38.06 14.20
N GLU A 68 1.80 -39.18 13.74
CA GLU A 68 2.57 -40.28 13.19
C GLU A 68 2.68 -40.18 11.67
N LYS A 69 3.75 -40.76 11.13
CA LYS A 69 4.01 -40.76 9.69
C LYS A 69 2.92 -41.60 9.00
N ASN A 70 2.25 -41.02 8.01
CA ASN A 70 1.35 -41.74 7.14
C ASN A 70 2.19 -42.55 6.14
N THR A 71 2.37 -43.83 6.43
CA THR A 71 3.18 -44.75 5.62
C THR A 71 2.63 -44.90 4.21
N MET A 72 1.31 -44.97 4.03
CA MET A 72 0.70 -45.08 2.71
C MET A 72 0.96 -43.85 1.84
N LEU A 73 0.83 -42.64 2.39
CA LEU A 73 1.17 -41.42 1.65
C LEU A 73 2.67 -41.33 1.38
N ALA A 74 3.51 -41.80 2.30
CA ALA A 74 4.95 -41.84 2.08
C ALA A 74 5.30 -42.79 0.92
N ASP A 75 4.71 -43.99 0.89
CA ASP A 75 4.91 -44.97 -0.17
C ASP A 75 4.42 -44.44 -1.52
N LEU A 76 3.26 -43.79 -1.56
CA LEU A 76 2.73 -43.17 -2.79
C LEU A 76 3.61 -42.02 -3.29
N VAL A 77 4.15 -41.19 -2.40
CA VAL A 77 5.09 -40.11 -2.77
C VAL A 77 6.41 -40.69 -3.27
N GLU A 78 6.90 -41.78 -2.67
CA GLU A 78 8.11 -42.47 -3.14
C GLU A 78 7.89 -43.16 -4.49
N GLU A 79 6.73 -43.80 -4.71
CA GLU A 79 6.36 -44.33 -6.02
C GLU A 79 6.22 -43.21 -7.04
N LEU A 80 5.61 -42.07 -6.69
CA LEU A 80 5.53 -40.89 -7.56
C LEU A 80 6.93 -40.37 -7.91
N LYS A 81 7.85 -40.29 -6.95
CA LYS A 81 9.26 -39.92 -7.20
C LYS A 81 9.94 -40.92 -8.12
N LYS A 82 9.69 -42.22 -7.97
CA LYS A 82 10.21 -43.27 -8.85
C LYS A 82 9.63 -43.16 -10.26
N THR A 83 8.32 -42.96 -10.42
CA THR A 83 7.68 -42.74 -11.75
C THR A 83 8.07 -41.40 -12.37
N GLY A 84 8.40 -40.37 -11.58
CA GLY A 84 8.89 -39.07 -12.05
C GLY A 84 10.39 -39.02 -12.36
N LEU A 85 11.18 -39.97 -11.81
CA LEU A 85 12.63 -40.12 -12.06
C LEU A 85 12.97 -41.33 -12.94
N GLN A 86 12.01 -42.19 -13.27
CA GLN A 86 12.17 -43.22 -14.29
C GLN A 86 11.96 -42.60 -15.66
N ALA A 87 13.06 -42.13 -16.24
CA ALA A 87 13.22 -42.24 -17.69
C ALA A 87 12.85 -43.68 -18.08
N ALA A 88 11.77 -43.82 -18.86
CA ALA A 88 11.30 -45.10 -19.34
C ALA A 88 12.47 -45.91 -19.94
N PRO A 89 12.47 -47.26 -19.81
CA PRO A 89 13.45 -48.10 -20.49
C PRO A 89 13.52 -47.71 -21.97
N ALA A 90 14.75 -47.52 -22.45
CA ALA A 90 15.13 -46.82 -23.67
C ALA A 90 14.66 -47.42 -25.00
N ASP A 91 13.60 -48.24 -25.04
CA ASP A 91 13.26 -49.02 -26.23
C ASP A 91 11.96 -48.63 -26.94
N TYR A 92 11.01 -47.90 -26.33
CA TYR A 92 9.78 -47.48 -27.02
C TYR A 92 9.17 -46.16 -26.49
N CYS A 93 9.63 -45.01 -26.99
CA CYS A 93 8.90 -43.75 -26.83
C CYS A 93 7.70 -43.73 -27.79
N TYR A 94 6.48 -44.01 -27.30
CA TYR A 94 5.26 -43.81 -28.09
C TYR A 94 4.99 -42.32 -28.31
N ALA A 95 4.38 -41.96 -29.45
CA ALA A 95 4.03 -40.57 -29.73
C ALA A 95 2.85 -40.13 -28.84
N GLY A 96 3.07 -39.11 -28.01
CA GLY A 96 2.03 -38.47 -27.19
C GLY A 96 1.42 -37.22 -27.85
N PRO A 97 0.51 -36.51 -27.17
CA PRO A 97 -0.04 -35.24 -27.65
C PRO A 97 1.07 -34.21 -27.91
N GLY A 98 1.17 -33.70 -29.15
CA GLY A 98 2.21 -32.76 -29.58
C GLY A 98 3.50 -33.42 -30.11
N ASP A 99 3.60 -34.76 -30.08
CA ASP A 99 4.69 -35.48 -30.72
C ASP A 99 4.36 -35.85 -32.17
N VAL A 100 5.34 -35.69 -33.06
CA VAL A 100 5.24 -36.20 -34.44
C VAL A 100 5.35 -37.72 -34.42
N ALA A 101 4.33 -38.40 -34.95
CA ALA A 101 4.29 -39.85 -34.98
C ALA A 101 5.09 -40.43 -36.16
N CYS A 102 5.68 -41.61 -35.98
CA CYS A 102 6.35 -42.33 -37.06
C CYS A 102 5.34 -42.86 -38.09
N ASP A 103 5.58 -42.59 -39.37
CA ASP A 103 4.68 -42.94 -40.47
C ASP A 103 4.79 -44.41 -40.90
N VAL A 104 5.89 -45.09 -40.55
CA VAL A 104 6.16 -46.49 -40.94
C VAL A 104 5.69 -47.49 -39.90
N CYS A 105 5.47 -47.08 -38.65
CA CYS A 105 5.01 -47.96 -37.58
C CYS A 105 3.63 -48.55 -37.89
N THR A 106 3.53 -49.88 -37.95
CA THR A 106 2.26 -50.60 -38.00
C THR A 106 1.71 -50.79 -36.59
N GLY A 107 0.59 -50.14 -36.25
CA GLY A 107 -0.02 -50.19 -34.91
C GLY A 107 0.18 -48.90 -34.10
N ARG A 108 0.48 -49.01 -32.79
CA ARG A 108 0.73 -47.85 -31.93
C ARG A 108 2.00 -47.13 -32.41
N LYS A 109 1.86 -45.90 -32.89
CA LYS A 109 2.97 -45.17 -33.51
C LYS A 109 3.98 -44.70 -32.45
N LEU A 110 5.26 -44.92 -32.76
CA LEU A 110 6.37 -44.41 -31.97
C LEU A 110 6.62 -42.94 -32.30
N LYS A 111 7.18 -42.19 -31.35
CA LYS A 111 7.65 -40.83 -31.56
C LYS A 111 8.72 -40.82 -32.65
N ALA A 112 8.52 -39.98 -33.66
CA ALA A 112 9.52 -39.75 -34.67
C ALA A 112 10.68 -38.94 -34.09
N ILE A 113 11.89 -39.26 -34.54
CA ILE A 113 13.13 -38.58 -34.16
C ILE A 113 13.72 -37.76 -35.30
N LYS A 114 13.37 -38.10 -36.55
CA LYS A 114 13.70 -37.34 -37.76
C LYS A 114 12.59 -37.46 -38.80
N SER A 115 12.41 -36.42 -39.59
CA SER A 115 11.63 -36.46 -40.82
C SER A 115 12.54 -36.36 -42.04
N CYS A 116 12.20 -37.07 -43.10
CA CYS A 116 12.92 -37.01 -44.36
C CYS A 116 12.18 -36.10 -45.35
N LEU A 117 12.85 -35.05 -45.83
CA LEU A 117 12.26 -34.10 -46.78
C LEU A 117 12.07 -34.69 -48.18
N ASN A 118 12.72 -35.81 -48.49
CA ASN A 118 12.58 -36.50 -49.78
C ASN A 118 11.50 -37.59 -49.75
N CYS A 119 11.33 -38.27 -48.61
CA CYS A 119 10.29 -39.30 -48.46
C CYS A 119 8.97 -38.74 -47.94
N LEU A 120 8.98 -37.49 -47.46
CA LEU A 120 7.84 -36.83 -46.82
C LEU A 120 7.25 -37.66 -45.67
N ALA A 121 8.13 -38.32 -44.94
CA ALA A 121 7.79 -39.24 -43.87
C ALA A 121 8.68 -39.02 -42.64
N SER A 122 8.10 -39.27 -41.48
CA SER A 122 8.70 -39.17 -40.16
C SER A 122 9.02 -40.55 -39.61
N TYR A 123 10.22 -40.73 -39.07
CA TYR A 123 10.75 -42.01 -38.65
C TYR A 123 11.11 -42.01 -37.17
N CYS A 124 10.69 -43.05 -36.45
CA CYS A 124 11.27 -43.42 -35.16
C CYS A 124 12.65 -44.06 -35.35
N GLU A 125 13.43 -44.22 -34.29
CA GLU A 125 14.81 -44.76 -34.32
C GLU A 125 14.96 -46.02 -35.19
N LYS A 126 14.12 -47.05 -34.93
CA LYS A 126 14.16 -48.31 -35.71
C LYS A 126 13.90 -48.14 -37.20
N HIS A 127 13.02 -47.22 -37.60
CA HIS A 127 12.74 -47.00 -39.02
C HIS A 127 13.74 -46.05 -39.67
N LEU A 128 14.29 -45.10 -38.89
CA LEU A 128 15.36 -44.23 -39.34
C LEU A 128 16.64 -45.03 -39.61
N GLN A 129 16.98 -45.99 -38.75
CA GLN A 129 18.17 -46.82 -38.92
C GLN A 129 18.13 -47.61 -40.25
N ARG A 130 16.97 -48.17 -40.62
CA ARG A 130 16.79 -48.85 -41.92
C ARG A 130 16.91 -47.87 -43.10
N HIS A 131 16.37 -46.67 -42.94
CA HIS A 131 16.48 -45.60 -43.93
C HIS A 131 17.96 -45.23 -44.17
N LEU A 132 18.75 -45.07 -43.10
CA LEU A 132 20.18 -44.77 -43.17
C LEU A 132 21.04 -45.94 -43.69
N GLN A 133 20.61 -47.19 -43.50
CA GLN A 133 21.33 -48.36 -43.99
C GLN A 133 21.20 -48.54 -45.51
N SER A 134 20.10 -48.09 -46.11
CA SER A 134 19.88 -48.16 -47.55
C SER A 134 20.78 -47.20 -48.32
N ALA A 135 21.66 -47.74 -49.17
CA ALA A 135 22.60 -46.94 -49.97
C ALA A 135 21.90 -45.89 -50.87
N ALA A 136 20.68 -46.18 -51.35
CA ALA A 136 19.89 -45.27 -52.17
C ALA A 136 19.33 -44.09 -51.36
N LEU A 137 19.01 -44.29 -50.08
CA LEU A 137 18.32 -43.30 -49.24
C LEU A 137 19.29 -42.47 -48.37
N LYS A 138 20.56 -42.89 -48.25
CA LYS A 138 21.61 -42.17 -47.50
C LYS A 138 21.79 -40.70 -47.91
N LYS A 139 21.44 -40.33 -49.14
CA LYS A 139 21.56 -38.96 -49.65
C LYS A 139 20.38 -38.06 -49.30
N HIS A 140 19.31 -38.62 -48.74
CA HIS A 140 18.12 -37.84 -48.42
C HIS A 140 18.39 -36.92 -47.23
N LYS A 141 17.76 -35.73 -47.25
CA LYS A 141 17.91 -34.75 -46.17
C LYS A 141 16.97 -35.06 -45.00
N LEU A 142 17.54 -35.31 -43.83
CA LEU A 142 16.83 -35.51 -42.58
C LEU A 142 16.78 -34.19 -41.78
N VAL A 143 15.63 -33.89 -41.20
CA VAL A 143 15.38 -32.70 -40.38
C VAL A 143 14.68 -33.11 -39.08
N GLU A 144 14.54 -32.17 -38.15
CA GLU A 144 13.73 -32.39 -36.95
C GLU A 144 12.29 -32.76 -37.33
N PRO A 145 11.63 -33.64 -36.56
CA PRO A 145 10.26 -34.03 -36.82
C PRO A 145 9.33 -32.82 -36.86
N SER A 146 8.48 -32.76 -37.88
CA SER A 146 7.43 -31.75 -37.99
C SER A 146 6.13 -32.38 -38.48
N GLU A 147 5.02 -32.09 -37.83
CA GLU A 147 3.68 -32.47 -38.31
C GLU A 147 3.34 -31.78 -39.64
N LYS A 148 3.95 -30.61 -39.87
CA LYS A 148 3.76 -29.75 -41.04
C LYS A 148 4.84 -29.98 -42.09
N LEU A 149 5.33 -31.22 -42.22
CA LEU A 149 6.39 -31.55 -43.18
C LEU A 149 5.99 -31.20 -44.62
N GLN A 150 4.72 -31.45 -44.97
CA GLN A 150 4.14 -31.15 -46.28
C GLN A 150 4.08 -29.65 -46.60
N GLU A 151 4.00 -28.76 -45.60
CA GLU A 151 4.01 -27.31 -45.83
C GLU A 151 5.36 -26.82 -46.41
N ASN A 152 6.42 -27.63 -46.28
CA ASN A 152 7.74 -27.32 -46.84
C ASN A 152 7.89 -27.73 -48.32
N ILE A 153 6.87 -28.31 -48.95
CA ILE A 153 6.91 -28.75 -50.34
C ILE A 153 6.13 -27.76 -51.22
N CYS A 154 6.66 -27.48 -52.40
CA CYS A 154 5.96 -26.71 -53.41
C CYS A 154 4.86 -27.57 -54.01
N SER A 155 3.61 -27.14 -53.90
CA SER A 155 2.45 -27.87 -54.44
C SER A 155 2.44 -27.99 -55.95
N ARG A 156 3.19 -27.14 -56.68
CA ARG A 156 3.24 -27.14 -58.15
C ARG A 156 4.35 -28.01 -58.71
N HIS A 157 5.50 -28.04 -58.04
CA HIS A 157 6.70 -28.71 -58.55
C HIS A 157 7.12 -29.93 -57.73
N ASP A 158 6.41 -30.24 -56.65
CA ASP A 158 6.71 -31.33 -55.71
C ASP A 158 8.14 -31.29 -55.15
N GLU A 159 8.71 -30.07 -55.07
CA GLU A 159 10.08 -29.80 -54.66
C GLU A 159 10.12 -29.03 -53.33
N VAL A 160 11.16 -29.27 -52.53
CA VAL A 160 11.32 -28.60 -51.24
C VAL A 160 11.47 -27.09 -51.45
N ARG A 161 10.69 -26.31 -50.69
CA ARG A 161 10.78 -24.85 -50.63
C ARG A 161 12.09 -24.45 -49.94
N ARG A 162 13.10 -24.12 -50.74
CA ARG A 162 14.45 -23.73 -50.26
C ARG A 162 14.79 -22.26 -50.52
N MET A 163 13.93 -21.57 -51.25
CA MET A 163 14.06 -20.15 -51.58
C MET A 163 12.99 -19.36 -50.80
N PHE A 164 13.23 -18.08 -50.61
CA PHE A 164 12.27 -17.14 -50.03
C PHE A 164 12.14 -15.95 -50.99
N CYS A 165 10.91 -15.64 -51.36
CA CYS A 165 10.60 -14.44 -52.13
C CYS A 165 10.28 -13.31 -51.15
N ARG A 166 11.11 -12.25 -51.14
CA ARG A 166 10.90 -11.07 -50.29
C ARG A 166 9.77 -10.19 -50.80
N THR A 167 9.55 -10.15 -52.11
CA THR A 167 8.44 -9.41 -52.71
C THR A 167 7.09 -9.95 -52.22
N ASP A 168 6.93 -11.28 -52.20
CA ASP A 168 5.67 -11.95 -51.82
C ASP A 168 5.66 -12.49 -50.38
N GLN A 169 6.76 -12.35 -49.65
CA GLN A 169 6.93 -12.81 -48.26
C GLN A 169 6.58 -14.29 -48.03
N GLN A 170 7.07 -15.17 -48.91
CA GLN A 170 6.78 -16.61 -48.84
C GLN A 170 7.96 -17.49 -49.24
N CYS A 171 8.00 -18.69 -48.64
CA CYS A 171 8.94 -19.74 -49.04
C CYS A 171 8.50 -20.38 -50.37
N ILE A 172 9.40 -20.50 -51.34
CA ILE A 172 9.17 -21.07 -52.67
C ILE A 172 10.23 -22.13 -53.01
N CYS A 173 10.00 -23.01 -54.00
CA CYS A 173 11.04 -23.91 -54.51
C CYS A 173 11.93 -23.19 -55.55
N TYR A 174 12.99 -23.86 -55.99
CA TYR A 174 13.91 -23.30 -56.99
C TYR A 174 13.22 -23.06 -58.36
N LEU A 175 12.33 -23.96 -58.79
CA LEU A 175 11.61 -23.81 -60.07
C LEU A 175 10.67 -22.59 -60.07
N CYS A 176 9.92 -22.38 -58.97
CA CYS A 176 9.16 -21.15 -58.78
C CYS A 176 10.01 -19.88 -58.92
N SER A 177 11.27 -19.89 -58.44
CA SER A 177 12.14 -18.71 -58.49
C SER A 177 12.60 -18.33 -59.91
N VAL A 178 12.60 -19.27 -60.87
CA VAL A 178 13.01 -19.02 -62.27
C VAL A 178 11.83 -18.92 -63.23
N GLU A 179 10.63 -19.32 -62.79
CA GLU A 179 9.37 -19.23 -63.53
C GLU A 179 8.55 -18.04 -63.04
N GLU A 180 7.61 -18.26 -62.11
CA GLU A 180 6.63 -17.25 -61.67
C GLU A 180 7.25 -16.08 -60.91
N HIS A 181 8.31 -16.32 -60.15
CA HIS A 181 8.97 -15.30 -59.34
C HIS A 181 10.29 -14.82 -59.96
N LYS A 182 10.44 -14.96 -61.29
CA LYS A 182 11.68 -14.65 -62.01
C LYS A 182 12.17 -13.21 -61.80
N ASP A 183 11.23 -12.28 -61.74
CA ASP A 183 11.52 -10.84 -61.60
C ASP A 183 11.35 -10.34 -60.15
N HIS A 184 11.19 -11.24 -59.17
CA HIS A 184 11.06 -10.89 -57.75
C HIS A 184 12.39 -10.98 -57.01
N ASP A 185 12.53 -10.25 -55.89
CA ASP A 185 13.69 -10.41 -55.01
C ASP A 185 13.61 -11.77 -54.31
N THR A 186 14.43 -12.70 -54.76
CA THR A 186 14.47 -14.07 -54.25
C THR A 186 15.85 -14.39 -53.69
N VAL A 187 15.87 -14.94 -52.49
CA VAL A 187 17.08 -15.36 -51.78
C VAL A 187 16.92 -16.79 -51.28
N SER A 188 18.00 -17.43 -50.85
CA SER A 188 17.85 -18.72 -50.16
C SER A 188 17.12 -18.53 -48.82
N ALA A 189 16.24 -19.46 -48.47
CA ALA A 189 15.51 -19.42 -47.20
C ALA A 189 16.46 -19.45 -45.98
N ALA A 190 17.64 -20.07 -46.12
CA ALA A 190 18.66 -20.08 -45.07
C ALA A 190 19.30 -18.70 -44.86
N ALA A 191 19.59 -17.97 -45.94
CA ALA A 191 20.12 -16.62 -45.86
C ALA A 191 19.08 -15.66 -45.26
N GLU A 192 17.84 -15.71 -45.73
CA GLU A 192 16.77 -14.85 -45.21
C GLU A 192 16.50 -15.10 -43.72
N ARG A 193 16.44 -16.38 -43.32
CA ARG A 193 16.30 -16.74 -41.91
C ARG A 193 17.41 -16.14 -41.06
N THR A 194 18.65 -16.15 -41.54
CA THR A 194 19.80 -15.61 -40.80
C THR A 194 19.64 -14.10 -40.59
N GLU A 195 19.21 -13.38 -41.62
CA GLU A 195 18.97 -11.94 -41.55
C GLU A 195 17.78 -11.58 -40.65
N MET A 196 16.63 -12.25 -40.80
CA MET A 196 15.48 -12.06 -39.94
C MET A 196 15.81 -12.40 -38.47
N GLN A 197 16.61 -13.44 -38.23
CA GLN A 197 17.03 -13.82 -36.88
C GLN A 197 17.97 -12.78 -36.25
N ARG A 198 18.83 -12.13 -37.06
CA ARG A 198 19.65 -10.99 -36.62
C ARG A 198 18.77 -9.80 -36.25
N GLU A 199 17.80 -9.44 -37.09
CA GLU A 199 16.88 -8.34 -36.84
C GLU A 199 16.04 -8.57 -35.58
N LEU A 200 15.49 -9.78 -35.41
CA LEU A 200 14.76 -10.17 -34.20
C LEU A 200 15.64 -10.05 -32.95
N GLY A 201 16.93 -10.41 -33.05
CA GLY A 201 17.90 -10.23 -31.98
C GLY A 201 18.04 -8.77 -31.55
N LEU A 202 18.18 -7.85 -32.51
CA LEU A 202 18.27 -6.41 -32.23
C LEU A 202 16.98 -5.86 -31.61
N ARG A 203 15.82 -6.17 -32.19
CA ARG A 203 14.52 -5.75 -31.65
C ARG A 203 14.32 -6.25 -30.22
N ARG A 204 14.71 -7.49 -29.94
CA ARG A 204 14.66 -8.07 -28.58
C ARG A 204 15.56 -7.31 -27.62
N GLN A 205 16.78 -6.96 -28.01
CA GLN A 205 17.69 -6.16 -27.18
C GLN A 205 17.09 -4.78 -26.85
N THR A 206 16.50 -4.10 -27.85
CA THR A 206 15.81 -2.81 -27.62
C THR A 206 14.66 -2.93 -26.63
N ILE A 207 13.84 -3.98 -26.74
CA ILE A 207 12.75 -4.22 -25.79
C ILE A 207 13.29 -4.49 -24.39
N GLN A 208 14.33 -5.32 -24.26
CA GLN A 208 14.95 -5.61 -22.96
C GLN A 208 15.53 -4.35 -22.30
N GLN A 209 16.15 -3.46 -23.08
CA GLN A 209 16.63 -2.18 -22.57
C GLN A 209 15.49 -1.31 -22.06
N ARG A 210 14.41 -1.17 -22.85
CA ARG A 210 13.22 -0.40 -22.44
C ARG A 210 12.56 -0.97 -21.19
N VAL A 211 12.49 -2.29 -21.06
CA VAL A 211 11.97 -2.95 -19.85
C VAL A 211 12.82 -2.56 -18.65
N GLN A 212 14.14 -2.66 -18.74
CA GLN A 212 15.04 -2.29 -17.64
C GLN A 212 14.92 -0.81 -17.25
N ASP A 213 14.81 0.09 -18.22
CA ASP A 213 14.68 1.52 -17.93
C ASP A 213 13.31 1.85 -17.32
N THR A 214 12.24 1.23 -17.84
CA THR A 214 10.89 1.37 -17.25
C THR A 214 10.84 0.79 -15.83
N GLU A 215 11.51 -0.33 -15.56
CA GLU A 215 11.62 -0.91 -14.21
C GLU A 215 12.36 0.03 -13.24
N LYS A 216 13.35 0.80 -13.70
CA LYS A 216 13.99 1.84 -12.88
C LYS A 216 13.03 3.00 -12.61
N ASP A 217 12.31 3.47 -13.64
CA ASP A 217 11.33 4.55 -13.49
C ASP A 217 10.22 4.16 -12.49
N VAL A 218 9.73 2.92 -12.53
CA VAL A 218 8.76 2.40 -11.55
C VAL A 218 9.31 2.44 -10.12
N LYS A 219 10.58 2.05 -9.92
CA LYS A 219 11.21 2.11 -8.59
C LYS A 219 11.36 3.55 -8.07
N LEU A 220 11.68 4.50 -8.96
CA LEU A 220 11.76 5.91 -8.59
C LEU A 220 10.38 6.44 -8.17
N LEU A 221 9.32 6.09 -8.90
CA LEU A 221 7.96 6.47 -8.54
C LEU A 221 7.51 5.87 -7.21
N GLN A 222 7.89 4.63 -6.91
CA GLN A 222 7.62 4.00 -5.61
C GLN A 222 8.31 4.75 -4.47
N GLN A 223 9.57 5.18 -4.67
CA GLN A 223 10.29 5.98 -3.66
C GLN A 223 9.65 7.35 -3.45
N GLU A 224 9.19 8.00 -4.52
CA GLU A 224 8.49 9.28 -4.43
C GLU A 224 7.14 9.14 -3.72
N GLU A 225 6.39 8.08 -4.02
CA GLU A 225 5.14 7.74 -3.32
C GLU A 225 5.38 7.53 -1.81
N GLU A 226 6.40 6.76 -1.44
CA GLU A 226 6.79 6.57 -0.04
C GLU A 226 7.19 7.89 0.63
N ALA A 227 7.94 8.75 -0.06
CA ALA A 227 8.34 10.06 0.45
C ALA A 227 7.15 11.00 0.65
N LEU A 228 6.20 11.03 -0.30
CA LEU A 228 4.96 11.80 -0.20
C LEU A 228 4.11 11.35 0.98
N ASN A 229 3.91 10.04 1.12
CA ASN A 229 3.16 9.47 2.25
C ASN A 229 3.83 9.83 3.59
N PHE A 230 5.14 9.65 3.69
CA PHE A 230 5.89 10.02 4.89
C PHE A 230 5.78 11.52 5.20
N SER A 231 5.88 12.38 4.19
CA SER A 231 5.77 13.83 4.36
C SER A 231 4.37 14.23 4.82
N ALA A 232 3.32 13.60 4.27
CA ALA A 232 1.93 13.86 4.65
C ALA A 232 1.68 13.42 6.10
N ASP A 233 2.07 12.20 6.47
CA ASP A 233 1.92 11.68 7.83
C ASP A 233 2.65 12.56 8.85
N LYS A 234 3.86 12.99 8.51
CA LYS A 234 4.63 13.90 9.36
C LYS A 234 3.94 15.27 9.53
N ALA A 235 3.40 15.83 8.45
CA ALA A 235 2.67 17.10 8.52
C ALA A 235 1.41 16.98 9.41
N VAL A 236 0.72 15.83 9.37
CA VAL A 236 -0.39 15.54 10.28
C VAL A 236 0.09 15.47 11.73
N GLU A 237 1.14 14.69 12.02
CA GLU A 237 1.69 14.55 13.37
C GLU A 237 2.13 15.90 13.96
N ASP A 238 2.88 16.68 13.18
CA ASP A 238 3.35 18.01 13.59
C ASP A 238 2.15 18.96 13.84
N SER A 239 1.11 18.90 13.00
CA SER A 239 -0.12 19.70 13.18
C SER A 239 -0.89 19.30 14.44
N GLU A 240 -1.08 17.99 14.68
CA GLU A 240 -1.74 17.47 15.89
C GLU A 240 -1.01 17.91 17.17
N LYS A 241 0.33 17.91 17.14
CA LYS A 241 1.15 18.40 18.24
C LYS A 241 0.92 19.89 18.50
N ILE A 242 0.91 20.72 17.46
CA ILE A 242 0.64 22.16 17.56
C ILE A 242 -0.75 22.40 18.16
N PHE A 243 -1.79 21.72 17.66
CA PHE A 243 -3.14 21.85 18.21
C PHE A 243 -3.22 21.38 19.67
N THR A 244 -2.52 20.31 20.03
CA THR A 244 -2.45 19.84 21.41
C THR A 244 -1.82 20.88 22.33
N GLU A 245 -0.74 21.54 21.90
CA GLU A 245 -0.12 22.64 22.64
C GLU A 245 -1.06 23.84 22.80
N MET A 246 -1.80 24.20 21.75
CA MET A 246 -2.83 25.26 21.79
C MET A 246 -3.95 24.93 22.79
N ILE A 247 -4.45 23.69 22.79
CA ILE A 247 -5.48 23.24 23.74
C ILE A 247 -4.98 23.39 25.18
N ARG A 248 -3.75 22.94 25.47
CA ARG A 248 -3.15 23.07 26.81
C ARG A 248 -3.04 24.53 27.26
N LEU A 249 -2.68 25.44 26.35
CA LEU A 249 -2.63 26.87 26.64
C LEU A 249 -4.03 27.43 26.97
N LEU A 250 -5.05 27.04 26.20
CA LEU A 250 -6.44 27.45 26.45
C LEU A 250 -6.98 26.91 27.78
N GLU A 251 -6.71 25.63 28.09
CA GLU A 251 -7.07 25.02 29.38
C GLU A 251 -6.41 25.74 30.56
N LYS A 252 -5.12 26.07 30.44
CA LYS A 252 -4.38 26.84 31.45
C LYS A 252 -5.04 28.21 31.67
N ARG A 253 -5.32 28.94 30.59
CA ARG A 253 -5.99 30.26 30.69
C ARG A 253 -7.40 30.16 31.27
N SER A 254 -8.15 29.11 30.94
CA SER A 254 -9.45 28.82 31.55
C SER A 254 -9.33 28.62 33.07
N SER A 255 -8.33 27.86 33.51
CA SER A 255 -8.04 27.67 34.93
C SER A 255 -7.64 28.98 35.61
N ASP A 256 -6.78 29.79 34.99
CA ASP A 256 -6.37 31.10 35.52
C ASP A 256 -7.58 32.02 35.75
N VAL A 257 -8.46 32.15 34.75
CA VAL A 257 -9.68 32.98 34.84
C VAL A 257 -10.61 32.46 35.94
N LYS A 258 -10.81 31.15 36.01
CA LYS A 258 -11.60 30.52 37.08
C LYS A 258 -11.04 30.86 38.46
N GLN A 259 -9.72 30.74 38.65
CA GLN A 259 -9.07 31.03 39.92
C GLN A 259 -9.21 32.51 40.30
N GLN A 260 -9.02 33.43 39.36
CA GLN A 260 -9.21 34.87 39.59
C GLN A 260 -10.64 35.20 40.02
N ILE A 261 -11.65 34.64 39.34
CA ILE A 261 -13.05 34.83 39.72
C ILE A 261 -13.30 34.32 41.14
N ARG A 262 -12.80 33.12 41.49
CA ARG A 262 -13.01 32.54 42.83
C ARG A 262 -12.31 33.33 43.93
N SER A 263 -11.08 33.80 43.69
CA SER A 263 -10.34 34.63 44.66
C SER A 263 -11.03 35.98 44.90
N GLN A 264 -11.51 36.64 43.84
CA GLN A 264 -12.27 37.89 43.98
C GLN A 264 -13.60 37.64 44.69
N GLN A 265 -14.30 36.55 44.35
CA GLN A 265 -15.53 36.15 45.02
C GLN A 265 -15.31 35.95 46.52
N GLU A 266 -14.29 35.20 46.92
CA GLU A 266 -13.97 34.93 48.33
C GLU A 266 -13.64 36.23 49.09
N THR A 267 -12.87 37.12 48.47
CA THR A 267 -12.52 38.43 49.05
C THR A 267 -13.76 39.29 49.30
N GLU A 268 -14.62 39.45 48.30
CA GLU A 268 -15.82 40.27 48.44
C GLU A 268 -16.85 39.63 49.38
N VAL A 269 -16.99 38.30 49.37
CA VAL A 269 -17.86 37.59 50.33
C VAL A 269 -17.36 37.75 51.76
N SER A 270 -16.05 37.70 51.98
CA SER A 270 -15.46 37.91 53.31
C SER A 270 -15.74 39.33 53.83
N ARG A 271 -15.58 40.36 52.99
CA ARG A 271 -15.93 41.75 53.33
C ARG A 271 -17.41 41.91 53.70
N VAL A 272 -18.31 41.26 52.95
CA VAL A 272 -19.74 41.28 53.26
C VAL A 272 -20.01 40.59 54.60
N ARG A 273 -19.36 39.46 54.88
CA ARG A 273 -19.49 38.74 56.14
C ARG A 273 -19.01 39.57 57.33
N GLU A 274 -17.86 40.23 57.23
CA GLU A 274 -17.35 41.13 58.29
C GLU A 274 -18.29 42.31 58.57
N LEU A 275 -18.95 42.85 57.53
CA LEU A 275 -19.97 43.88 57.73
C LEU A 275 -21.22 43.30 58.41
N GLN A 276 -21.65 42.11 58.02
CA GLN A 276 -22.79 41.43 58.63
C GLN A 276 -22.54 41.15 60.12
N GLU A 277 -21.39 40.58 60.49
CA GLU A 277 -21.03 40.28 61.88
C GLU A 277 -21.03 41.54 62.77
N ARG A 278 -20.51 42.66 62.25
CA ARG A 278 -20.55 43.95 62.98
C ARG A 278 -21.98 44.44 63.23
N LEU A 279 -22.86 44.30 62.24
CA LEU A 279 -24.27 44.70 62.39
C LEU A 279 -25.01 43.77 63.37
N GLU A 280 -24.72 42.47 63.35
CA GLU A 280 -25.30 41.52 64.31
C GLU A 280 -24.87 41.82 65.74
N GLN A 281 -23.61 42.21 65.96
CA GLN A 281 -23.12 42.70 67.25
C GLN A 281 -23.82 43.99 67.67
N GLU A 282 -23.98 44.96 66.76
CA GLU A 282 -24.70 46.22 67.04
C GLU A 282 -26.17 45.96 67.42
N ILE A 283 -26.85 45.06 66.70
CA ILE A 283 -28.22 44.63 67.03
C ILE A 283 -28.29 44.00 68.43
N THR A 284 -27.31 43.17 68.79
CA THR A 284 -27.27 42.51 70.10
C THR A 284 -27.10 43.53 71.23
N GLU A 285 -26.21 44.50 71.06
CA GLU A 285 -26.03 45.60 72.02
C GLU A 285 -27.25 46.51 72.12
N LEU A 286 -27.90 46.83 71.00
CA LEU A 286 -29.13 47.62 71.00
C LEU A 286 -30.27 46.89 71.73
N LYS A 287 -30.43 45.57 71.50
CA LYS A 287 -31.42 44.75 72.23
C LYS A 287 -31.15 44.70 73.73
N ARG A 288 -29.88 44.59 74.13
CA ARG A 288 -29.48 44.62 75.56
C ARG A 288 -29.86 45.96 76.20
N LYS A 289 -29.50 47.08 75.55
CA LYS A 289 -29.82 48.43 76.05
C LYS A 289 -31.33 48.68 76.11
N ASP A 290 -32.09 48.22 75.10
CA ASP A 290 -33.56 48.29 75.12
C ASP A 290 -34.14 47.55 76.33
N HIS A 291 -33.62 46.36 76.65
CA HIS A 291 -34.04 45.60 77.81
C HIS A 291 -33.73 46.32 79.14
N GLU A 292 -32.55 46.92 79.28
CA GLU A 292 -32.17 47.72 80.46
C GLU A 292 -33.09 48.93 80.65
N LEU A 293 -33.37 49.65 79.56
CA LEU A 293 -34.31 50.78 79.57
C LEU A 293 -35.71 50.35 79.96
N LYS A 294 -36.20 49.21 79.43
CA LYS A 294 -37.50 48.65 79.77
C LYS A 294 -37.58 48.24 81.24
N GLN A 295 -36.61 47.49 81.75
CA GLN A 295 -36.57 47.10 83.17
C GLN A 295 -36.60 48.31 84.10
N LEU A 296 -35.84 49.37 83.78
CA LEU A 296 -35.86 50.59 84.59
C LEU A 296 -37.22 51.29 84.49
N SER A 297 -37.80 51.40 83.29
CA SER A 297 -39.13 51.99 83.09
C SER A 297 -40.24 51.26 83.84
N ASP A 298 -40.10 49.95 84.04
CA ASP A 298 -41.06 49.11 84.76
C ASP A 298 -40.86 49.15 86.30
N THR A 299 -39.90 49.93 86.82
CA THR A 299 -39.63 50.05 88.26
C THR A 299 -40.65 50.98 88.95
N GLU A 300 -41.50 50.44 89.83
CA GLU A 300 -42.55 51.21 90.53
C GLU A 300 -42.01 52.13 91.66
N ASP A 301 -40.86 51.79 92.26
CA ASP A 301 -40.24 52.60 93.32
C ASP A 301 -39.54 53.84 92.73
N HIS A 302 -40.07 55.01 93.06
CA HIS A 302 -39.61 56.29 92.52
C HIS A 302 -38.17 56.63 92.93
N ASN A 303 -37.73 56.24 94.13
CA ASN A 303 -36.36 56.49 94.59
C ASN A 303 -35.38 55.55 93.89
N GLN A 304 -35.75 54.28 93.72
CA GLN A 304 -34.92 53.30 93.04
C GLN A 304 -34.77 53.61 91.55
N PHE A 305 -35.83 54.09 90.89
CA PHE A 305 -35.78 54.59 89.52
C PHE A 305 -34.77 55.75 89.40
N LEU A 306 -34.91 56.79 90.24
CA LEU A 306 -34.06 57.98 90.19
C LEU A 306 -32.61 57.67 90.56
N HIS A 307 -32.36 56.71 91.44
CA HIS A 307 -31.01 56.27 91.80
C HIS A 307 -30.34 55.47 90.67
N ASN A 308 -31.09 54.64 89.96
CA ASN A 308 -30.55 53.77 88.91
C ASN A 308 -30.45 54.46 87.53
N TYR A 309 -31.26 55.49 87.28
CA TYR A 309 -31.26 56.22 86.01
C TYR A 309 -29.88 56.80 85.59
N PRO A 310 -29.08 57.42 86.48
CA PRO A 310 -27.75 57.91 86.13
C PRO A 310 -26.74 56.82 85.78
N SER A 311 -27.00 55.56 86.14
CA SER A 311 -26.13 54.41 85.83
C SER A 311 -26.35 53.88 84.41
N LEU A 312 -27.37 54.34 83.70
CA LEU A 312 -27.59 54.01 82.29
C LEU A 312 -26.50 54.65 81.44
N SER A 313 -25.76 53.82 80.70
CA SER A 313 -24.81 54.31 79.72
C SER A 313 -25.56 55.03 78.58
N PRO A 314 -25.14 56.24 78.17
CA PRO A 314 -25.75 56.93 77.04
C PRO A 314 -25.78 56.03 75.79
N LEU A 315 -26.82 56.18 74.97
CA LEU A 315 -26.78 55.63 73.62
C LEU A 315 -25.71 56.43 72.85
N SER A 316 -24.49 55.90 72.79
CA SER A 316 -23.47 56.41 71.88
C SER A 316 -24.08 56.39 70.48
N GLY A 317 -24.28 57.57 69.88
CA GLY A 317 -24.88 57.67 68.55
C GLY A 317 -24.15 56.76 67.59
N SER A 318 -24.88 55.86 66.92
CA SER A 318 -24.30 54.95 65.95
C SER A 318 -23.56 55.78 64.89
N THR A 319 -22.24 55.65 64.83
CA THR A 319 -21.42 56.28 63.78
C THR A 319 -21.72 55.70 62.40
N HIS A 320 -22.54 54.64 62.31
CA HIS A 320 -22.79 53.84 61.12
C HIS A 320 -24.22 53.99 60.56
N SER A 321 -25.03 54.94 61.06
CA SER A 321 -26.41 55.20 60.62
C SER A 321 -26.57 55.66 59.16
N SER A 322 -25.52 55.63 58.33
CA SER A 322 -25.67 55.81 56.89
C SER A 322 -26.09 54.49 56.26
N SER A 323 -27.39 54.41 55.92
CA SER A 323 -28.01 53.40 55.05
C SER A 323 -26.97 52.67 54.19
N ILE A 324 -26.71 51.40 54.49
CA ILE A 324 -25.74 50.58 53.75
C ILE A 324 -26.17 50.60 52.29
N ARG A 325 -25.46 51.37 51.46
CA ARG A 325 -25.67 51.33 50.01
C ARG A 325 -25.02 50.06 49.51
N ILE A 326 -25.82 48.99 49.46
CA ILE A 326 -25.45 47.78 48.74
C ILE A 326 -25.38 48.18 47.26
N ARG A 327 -24.17 48.40 46.75
CA ARG A 327 -23.97 48.58 45.31
C ARG A 327 -24.34 47.25 44.65
N PRO A 328 -25.27 47.22 43.68
CA PRO A 328 -25.58 45.98 42.96
C PRO A 328 -24.30 45.43 42.35
N MET A 329 -23.91 44.22 42.75
CA MET A 329 -22.70 43.58 42.26
C MET A 329 -22.88 43.14 40.80
N ARG A 330 -22.68 44.04 39.84
CA ARG A 330 -22.56 43.73 38.40
C ARG A 330 -21.21 43.07 38.04
N ASN A 331 -20.67 42.22 38.92
CA ASN A 331 -19.21 42.13 39.04
C ASN A 331 -18.52 41.09 38.15
N PHE A 332 -19.26 40.19 37.50
CA PHE A 332 -18.66 39.11 36.68
C PHE A 332 -19.27 38.95 35.27
N GLU A 333 -20.35 39.67 34.95
CA GLU A 333 -20.92 39.67 33.59
C GLU A 333 -19.90 40.21 32.56
N ASP A 334 -19.16 41.26 32.94
CA ASP A 334 -18.09 41.84 32.12
C ASP A 334 -16.96 40.83 31.85
N VAL A 335 -16.70 39.92 32.79
CA VAL A 335 -15.70 38.85 32.60
C VAL A 335 -16.19 37.86 31.53
N THR A 336 -17.47 37.51 31.56
CA THR A 336 -18.07 36.63 30.54
C THR A 336 -18.10 37.30 29.16
N ALA A 337 -18.40 38.61 29.11
CA ALA A 337 -18.32 39.38 27.88
C ALA A 337 -16.89 39.42 27.31
N ALA A 338 -15.89 39.66 28.15
CA ALA A 338 -14.48 39.66 27.76
C ALA A 338 -14.01 38.28 27.23
N VAL A 339 -14.38 37.18 27.90
CA VAL A 339 -14.07 35.81 27.43
C VAL A 339 -14.78 35.53 26.09
N SER A 340 -16.01 36.00 25.91
CA SER A 340 -16.76 35.84 24.66
C SER A 340 -16.10 36.58 23.49
N GLN A 341 -15.48 37.74 23.75
CA GLN A 341 -14.71 38.46 22.73
C GLN A 341 -13.47 37.69 22.30
N VAL A 342 -12.75 37.05 23.24
CA VAL A 342 -11.60 36.18 22.91
C VAL A 342 -12.02 35.02 22.04
N ARG A 343 -13.16 34.37 22.33
CA ARG A 343 -13.72 33.30 21.49
C ARG A 343 -13.93 33.77 20.06
N GLY A 344 -14.56 34.93 19.85
CA GLY A 344 -14.80 35.47 18.51
C GLY A 344 -13.49 35.66 17.74
N ARG A 345 -12.49 36.29 18.36
CA ARG A 345 -11.17 36.49 17.75
C ARG A 345 -10.46 35.19 17.40
N LEU A 346 -10.54 34.17 18.25
CA LEU A 346 -9.98 32.85 17.95
C LEU A 346 -10.67 32.20 16.76
N GLN A 347 -11.98 32.34 16.65
CA GLN A 347 -12.75 31.78 15.53
C GLN A 347 -12.38 32.44 14.20
N ASP A 348 -12.17 33.76 14.19
CA ASP A 348 -11.72 34.49 13.01
C ASP A 348 -10.34 34.00 12.54
N ILE A 349 -9.36 33.91 13.46
CA ILE A 349 -8.01 33.43 13.18
C ILE A 349 -8.02 32.00 12.62
N LEU A 350 -8.84 31.11 13.21
CA LEU A 350 -8.95 29.72 12.74
C LEU A 350 -9.54 29.65 11.33
N SER A 351 -10.53 30.49 11.02
CA SER A 351 -11.15 30.54 9.69
C SER A 351 -10.19 31.05 8.63
N GLU A 352 -9.40 32.10 8.94
CA GLU A 352 -8.34 32.61 8.06
C GLU A 352 -7.29 31.51 7.80
N THR A 353 -6.82 30.84 8.85
CA THR A 353 -5.82 29.77 8.74
C THR A 353 -6.33 28.60 7.88
N GLU A 354 -7.60 28.22 8.00
CA GLU A 354 -8.21 27.18 7.16
C GLU A 354 -8.11 27.52 5.67
N THR A 355 -8.36 28.78 5.30
CA THR A 355 -8.23 29.22 3.90
C THR A 355 -6.78 29.16 3.38
N GLU A 356 -5.81 29.50 4.23
CA GLU A 356 -4.39 29.41 3.90
C GLU A 356 -3.95 27.95 3.70
N ILE A 357 -4.40 27.05 4.58
CA ILE A 357 -4.12 25.61 4.47
C ILE A 357 -4.67 25.05 3.16
N LEU A 358 -5.93 25.36 2.83
CA LEU A 358 -6.55 24.92 1.57
C LEU A 358 -5.78 25.43 0.35
N HIS A 359 -5.28 26.67 0.41
CA HIS A 359 -4.46 27.24 -0.66
C HIS A 359 -3.13 26.49 -0.81
N ILE A 360 -2.40 26.23 0.27
CA ILE A 360 -1.13 25.50 0.24
C ILE A 360 -1.34 24.07 -0.26
N MET A 361 -2.39 23.38 0.19
CA MET A 361 -2.74 22.03 -0.26
C MET A 361 -3.04 21.98 -1.76
N SER A 362 -3.65 23.03 -2.32
CA SER A 362 -3.93 23.11 -3.77
C SER A 362 -2.67 23.27 -4.64
N GLN A 363 -1.53 23.65 -4.04
CA GLN A 363 -0.24 23.81 -4.72
C GLN A 363 0.65 22.56 -4.65
N VAL A 364 0.23 21.51 -3.95
CA VAL A 364 0.95 20.23 -3.91
C VAL A 364 0.78 19.55 -5.27
N ASP A 365 1.63 19.96 -6.22
CA ASP A 365 1.66 19.44 -7.58
C ASP A 365 2.41 18.11 -7.56
N VAL A 366 1.67 17.00 -7.63
CA VAL A 366 2.27 15.67 -7.76
C VAL A 366 2.84 15.58 -9.16
N LEU A 367 4.15 15.77 -9.26
CA LEU A 367 4.98 15.76 -10.46
C LEU A 367 4.79 14.48 -11.29
N LEU A 368 3.72 14.41 -12.07
CA LEU A 368 3.78 13.74 -13.36
C LEU A 368 4.70 14.60 -14.20
N ARG A 369 5.79 14.03 -14.76
CA ARG A 369 6.68 14.69 -15.74
C ARG A 369 5.85 15.65 -16.56
N GLN A 370 6.05 16.97 -16.38
CA GLN A 370 5.47 17.90 -17.32
C GLN A 370 6.01 17.46 -18.69
N PRO A 371 5.15 17.22 -19.69
CA PRO A 371 5.62 16.85 -21.01
C PRO A 371 6.70 17.84 -21.41
N GLU A 372 7.79 17.36 -22.03
CA GLU A 372 8.80 18.27 -22.59
C GLU A 372 8.04 19.34 -23.38
N PRO A 373 8.28 20.63 -23.14
CA PRO A 373 7.50 21.69 -23.76
C PRO A 373 7.54 21.51 -25.28
N GLU A 374 6.41 21.11 -25.89
CA GLU A 374 6.32 20.85 -27.33
C GLU A 374 5.87 22.10 -28.09
N THR A 375 5.22 23.05 -27.40
CA THR A 375 4.72 24.28 -28.00
C THR A 375 5.48 25.51 -27.51
N ARG A 376 5.52 26.57 -28.34
CA ARG A 376 6.10 27.87 -27.97
C ARG A 376 5.48 28.43 -26.68
N ALA A 377 4.19 28.19 -26.43
CA ALA A 377 3.52 28.65 -25.23
C ALA A 377 4.03 27.94 -23.96
N ASP A 378 4.42 26.67 -24.07
CA ASP A 378 4.97 25.90 -22.95
C ASP A 378 6.39 26.37 -22.60
N PHE A 379 7.23 26.65 -23.60
CA PHE A 379 8.57 27.23 -23.38
C PHE A 379 8.53 28.62 -22.73
N LEU A 380 7.54 29.45 -23.09
CA LEU A 380 7.38 30.79 -22.53
C LEU A 380 7.02 30.77 -21.04
N ARG A 381 6.51 29.64 -20.49
CA ARG A 381 6.30 29.50 -19.03
C ARG A 381 7.61 29.47 -18.25
N TYR A 382 8.72 29.11 -18.90
CA TYR A 382 10.07 29.06 -18.31
C TYR A 382 10.95 30.24 -18.74
N SER A 383 10.45 31.17 -19.55
CA SER A 383 11.24 32.32 -19.97
C SER A 383 11.41 33.30 -18.80
N GLN A 384 12.65 33.54 -18.40
CA GLN A 384 13.01 34.65 -17.53
C GLN A 384 13.69 35.75 -18.33
N GLU A 385 13.33 37.00 -18.06
CA GLU A 385 14.02 38.15 -18.61
C GLU A 385 15.38 38.30 -17.92
N ILE A 386 16.45 37.92 -18.62
CA ILE A 386 17.81 38.05 -18.09
C ILE A 386 18.24 39.51 -18.21
N THR A 387 18.36 40.19 -17.08
CA THR A 387 19.00 41.50 -16.99
C THR A 387 20.51 41.30 -16.81
N LEU A 388 21.27 41.59 -17.86
CA LEU A 388 22.74 41.57 -17.80
C LEU A 388 23.26 42.92 -17.31
N ASP A 389 24.15 42.91 -16.31
CA ASP A 389 24.86 44.12 -15.86
C ASP A 389 25.81 44.61 -16.98
N PRO A 390 25.65 45.86 -17.44
CA PRO A 390 26.43 46.37 -18.56
C PRO A 390 27.94 46.43 -18.32
N ASN A 391 28.38 46.43 -17.06
CA ASN A 391 29.78 46.60 -16.70
C ASN A 391 30.54 45.28 -16.58
N THR A 392 29.85 44.13 -16.56
CA THR A 392 30.44 42.80 -16.37
C THR A 392 30.11 41.82 -17.49
N ALA A 393 29.11 42.11 -18.34
CA ALA A 393 28.74 41.24 -19.45
C ALA A 393 29.72 41.32 -20.64
N ASN A 394 30.09 40.15 -21.16
CA ASN A 394 30.95 40.01 -22.34
C ASN A 394 30.26 40.60 -23.59
N LYS A 395 30.99 41.40 -24.39
CA LYS A 395 30.47 42.13 -25.58
C LYS A 395 29.73 41.25 -26.59
N VAL A 396 29.99 39.95 -26.63
CA VAL A 396 29.31 39.00 -27.53
C VAL A 396 27.84 38.81 -27.16
N CYS A 397 27.43 39.03 -25.90
CA CYS A 397 26.05 38.82 -25.45
C CYS A 397 25.07 39.92 -25.91
N TYR A 398 25.56 41.06 -26.40
CA TYR A 398 24.69 42.16 -26.86
C TYR A 398 24.08 41.94 -28.25
N TYR A 399 24.66 41.06 -29.07
CA TYR A 399 24.21 40.84 -30.45
C TYR A 399 22.91 40.03 -30.57
N LEU A 400 22.41 39.42 -29.49
CA LEU A 400 21.17 38.65 -29.51
C LEU A 400 19.90 39.51 -29.37
N ARG A 401 20.03 40.82 -29.08
CA ARG A 401 18.87 41.73 -28.97
C ARG A 401 18.46 42.39 -30.30
N GLU A 402 19.31 42.39 -31.32
CA GLU A 402 19.08 43.17 -32.55
C GLU A 402 18.49 42.36 -33.73
N THR A 403 18.26 41.05 -33.57
CA THR A 403 17.72 40.21 -34.64
C THR A 403 16.24 39.82 -34.49
N GLU A 404 15.47 40.52 -33.66
CA GLU A 404 14.01 40.46 -33.69
C GLU A 404 13.45 41.63 -34.51
N LYS A 405 13.37 41.46 -35.83
CA LYS A 405 12.47 42.19 -36.72
C LYS A 405 11.74 41.22 -37.64
#